data_AF-A0A822ADA4-F1
#
_entry.id   AF-A0A822ADA4-F1
#
_cell.length_a   1.000
_cell.length_b   1.000
_cell.length_c   1.000
_cell.angle_alpha   90.00
_cell.angle_beta   90.00
_cell.angle_gamma   90.00
#
_symmetry.space_group_name_H-M   'P 1'
#
loop_
_entity.id
_entity.type
_entity.pdbx_description
1 polymer ?
#
loop_
_entity_poly.entity_id
_entity_poly.type
_entity_poly.pdbx_seq_one_letter_code
_entity_poly.pdbx_strand_id
1 'polypeptide(L)'
;RLFYRQVKNLILSDAIYCPAETCILLASYAMQAKHKDYNETKHQPGVLANERLLPDRVREQFHFSNDEWEKRIINWWKEHKGLTREEAMLEYLKIAQDLDMYGVDYFDIQNKKGTHLYLGVDALGINIYDIQDKLTPKIGFPWSEIRNITFNGKKFLIKPMDRNSPDFVFIAERLRINRQILSLSRGNHELYMRRRTADSMELRQIKAQAEAKKLAIIEHRERTKSEIELRRQVEQEREVLHKKIQELERSAQIIRQALEDQNDTNKQLEDKRRQVEETESRLQREREEEERKQEKTMQRMQYEQQEREKM
;
A
#
# COMPACT_ATOMS: atom_id res chain seq x y z
N ARG A 1 -6.28 17.41 -4.60
CA ARG A 1 -7.49 16.65 -4.18
C ARG A 1 -8.80 17.17 -4.79
N LEU A 2 -9.14 18.47 -4.64
CA LEU A 2 -10.39 19.01 -5.20
C LEU A 2 -10.43 18.93 -6.72
N PHE A 3 -9.38 19.43 -7.41
CA PHE A 3 -9.22 19.29 -8.86
C PHE A 3 -9.36 17.85 -9.34
N TYR A 4 -8.64 16.90 -8.72
CA TYR A 4 -8.76 15.47 -9.03
C TYR A 4 -10.21 14.97 -8.99
N ARG A 5 -10.97 15.32 -7.95
CA ARG A 5 -12.38 14.88 -7.84
C ARG A 5 -13.25 15.50 -8.93
N GLN A 6 -13.08 16.79 -9.20
CA GLN A 6 -13.84 17.49 -10.22
C GLN A 6 -13.56 16.90 -11.61
N VAL A 7 -12.30 16.76 -11.99
CA VAL A 7 -11.88 16.21 -13.29
C VAL A 7 -12.32 14.76 -13.44
N LYS A 8 -12.17 13.94 -12.39
CA LYS A 8 -12.69 12.56 -12.40
C LYS A 8 -14.20 12.53 -12.68
N ASN A 9 -14.97 13.38 -12.00
CA ASN A 9 -16.41 13.43 -12.20
C ASN A 9 -16.78 13.87 -13.62
N LEU A 10 -16.06 14.86 -14.18
CA LEU A 10 -16.28 15.33 -15.56
C LEU A 10 -15.98 14.26 -16.60
N ILE A 11 -14.93 13.45 -16.39
CA ILE A 11 -14.61 12.30 -17.26
C ILE A 11 -15.70 11.22 -17.12
N LEU A 12 -16.08 10.85 -15.90
CA LEU A 12 -17.09 9.81 -15.66
C LEU A 12 -18.49 10.19 -16.13
N SER A 13 -18.81 11.48 -16.22
CA SER A 13 -20.08 11.97 -16.76
C SER A 13 -20.04 12.23 -18.28
N ASP A 14 -18.97 11.83 -18.97
CA ASP A 14 -18.71 12.10 -20.40
C ASP A 14 -18.75 13.61 -20.76
N ALA A 15 -18.54 14.50 -19.78
CA ALA A 15 -18.40 15.94 -20.05
C ALA A 15 -17.03 16.28 -20.67
N ILE A 16 -16.01 15.49 -20.34
CA ILE A 16 -14.70 15.47 -21.01
C ILE A 16 -14.59 14.13 -21.72
N TYR A 17 -14.44 14.17 -23.05
CA TYR A 17 -14.17 12.96 -23.81
C TYR A 17 -12.83 12.34 -23.38
N CYS A 18 -12.84 11.04 -23.13
CA CYS A 18 -11.65 10.29 -22.75
C CYS A 18 -11.63 8.95 -23.50
N PRO A 19 -10.56 8.62 -24.24
CA PRO A 19 -10.43 7.32 -24.91
C PRO A 19 -10.50 6.15 -23.92
N ALA A 20 -10.93 4.98 -24.39
CA ALA A 20 -11.14 3.81 -23.54
C ALA A 20 -9.86 3.34 -22.83
N GLU A 21 -8.73 3.31 -23.53
CA GLU A 21 -7.43 2.93 -22.96
C GLU A 21 -7.03 3.88 -21.83
N THR A 22 -7.17 5.19 -22.07
CA THR A 22 -6.91 6.22 -21.06
C THR A 22 -7.86 6.10 -19.86
N CYS A 23 -9.14 5.77 -20.08
CA CYS A 23 -10.10 5.55 -19.00
C CYS A 23 -9.68 4.39 -18.08
N ILE A 24 -9.21 3.28 -18.64
CA ILE A 24 -8.70 2.14 -17.85
C ILE A 24 -7.50 2.57 -16.99
N LEU A 25 -6.55 3.30 -17.59
CA LEU A 25 -5.38 3.79 -16.87
C LEU A 25 -5.77 4.77 -15.76
N LEU A 26 -6.64 5.73 -16.05
CA LEU A 26 -7.16 6.69 -15.06
C LEU A 26 -7.92 5.98 -13.92
N ALA A 27 -8.72 4.96 -14.24
CA ALA A 27 -9.39 4.13 -13.25
C ALA A 27 -8.39 3.43 -12.31
N SER A 28 -7.27 2.92 -12.83
CA SER A 28 -6.24 2.28 -12.01
C SER A 28 -5.56 3.27 -11.03
N TYR A 29 -5.28 4.50 -11.46
CA TYR A 29 -4.82 5.56 -10.56
C TYR A 29 -5.89 5.95 -9.53
N ALA A 30 -7.17 5.96 -9.92
CA ALA A 30 -8.26 6.23 -8.99
C ALA A 30 -8.38 5.14 -7.90
N MET A 31 -8.11 3.88 -8.27
CA MET A 31 -8.03 2.76 -7.32
C MET A 31 -6.85 2.90 -6.37
N GLN A 32 -5.65 3.20 -6.87
CA GLN A 32 -4.49 3.49 -6.02
C GLN A 32 -4.76 4.66 -5.06
N ALA A 33 -5.40 5.73 -5.54
CA ALA A 33 -5.75 6.89 -4.72
C ALA A 33 -6.85 6.61 -3.67
N LYS A 34 -7.65 5.55 -3.82
CA LYS A 34 -8.73 5.21 -2.88
C LYS A 34 -8.33 4.08 -1.93
N HIS A 35 -7.71 3.02 -2.45
CA HIS A 35 -7.44 1.78 -1.74
C HIS A 35 -5.95 1.54 -1.44
N LYS A 36 -5.04 2.43 -1.89
CA LYS A 36 -3.57 2.28 -1.79
C LYS A 36 -3.10 1.06 -2.59
N ASP A 37 -1.93 0.51 -2.25
CA ASP A 37 -1.31 -0.61 -2.95
C ASP A 37 -2.24 -1.83 -3.03
N TYR A 38 -2.32 -2.42 -4.22
CA TYR A 38 -3.04 -3.66 -4.42
C TYR A 38 -2.44 -4.82 -3.62
N ASN A 39 -3.28 -5.63 -2.97
CA ASN A 39 -2.90 -6.83 -2.24
C ASN A 39 -3.90 -7.96 -2.53
N GLU A 40 -3.43 -9.04 -3.14
CA GLU A 40 -4.25 -10.21 -3.54
C GLU A 40 -4.98 -10.88 -2.37
N THR A 41 -4.41 -10.83 -1.16
CA THR A 41 -5.04 -11.42 0.04
C THR A 41 -6.19 -10.57 0.58
N LYS A 42 -6.15 -9.25 0.35
CA LYS A 42 -7.15 -8.30 0.88
C LYS A 42 -8.18 -7.90 -0.17
N HIS A 43 -7.78 -7.84 -1.43
CA HIS A 43 -8.63 -7.42 -2.53
C HIS A 43 -9.14 -8.65 -3.28
N GLN A 44 -10.30 -9.13 -2.85
CA GLN A 44 -11.04 -10.23 -3.50
C GLN A 44 -11.64 -9.77 -4.84
N PRO A 45 -11.95 -10.69 -5.76
CA PRO A 45 -12.70 -10.38 -6.97
C PRO A 45 -14.02 -9.65 -6.64
N GLY A 46 -14.36 -8.61 -7.41
CA GLY A 46 -15.54 -7.78 -7.17
C GLY A 46 -15.29 -6.57 -6.27
N VAL A 47 -14.04 -6.29 -5.87
CA VAL A 47 -13.68 -5.07 -5.12
C VAL A 47 -14.06 -3.81 -5.90
N LEU A 48 -14.08 -3.88 -7.24
CA LEU A 48 -14.46 -2.76 -8.10
C LEU A 48 -15.96 -2.65 -8.35
N ALA A 49 -16.78 -3.63 -7.95
CA ALA A 49 -18.19 -3.72 -8.35
C ALA A 49 -19.04 -2.50 -7.91
N ASN A 50 -18.67 -1.88 -6.78
CA ASN A 50 -19.36 -0.70 -6.24
C ASN A 50 -18.77 0.64 -6.72
N GLU A 51 -17.71 0.62 -7.51
CA GLU A 51 -17.02 1.84 -7.96
C GLU A 51 -17.46 2.25 -9.37
N ARG A 52 -17.88 3.51 -9.53
CA ARG A 52 -18.01 4.11 -10.85
C ARG A 52 -16.61 4.53 -11.35
N LEU A 53 -15.99 3.68 -12.16
CA LEU A 53 -14.61 3.85 -12.64
C LEU A 53 -14.50 4.21 -14.12
N LEU A 54 -15.50 3.84 -14.93
CA LEU A 54 -15.51 4.08 -16.36
C LEU A 54 -16.76 4.87 -16.76
N PRO A 55 -16.68 5.73 -17.79
CA PRO A 55 -17.84 6.35 -18.40
C PRO A 55 -18.75 5.28 -19.04
N ASP A 56 -20.05 5.54 -19.07
CA ASP A 56 -21.04 4.57 -19.57
C ASP A 56 -20.81 4.27 -21.07
N ARG A 57 -20.42 5.28 -21.86
CA ARG A 57 -20.02 5.13 -23.26
C ARG A 57 -18.91 4.09 -23.46
N VAL A 58 -17.88 4.09 -22.60
CA VAL A 58 -16.75 3.15 -22.73
C VAL A 58 -17.20 1.72 -22.40
N ARG A 59 -18.10 1.57 -21.43
CA ARG A 59 -18.67 0.26 -21.06
C ARG A 59 -19.57 -0.29 -22.16
N GLU A 60 -20.32 0.57 -22.84
CA GLU A 60 -21.21 0.17 -23.94
C GLU A 60 -20.43 -0.12 -25.24
N GLN A 61 -19.32 0.58 -25.48
CA GLN A 61 -18.51 0.41 -26.69
C GLN A 61 -17.83 -0.96 -26.77
N PHE A 62 -17.42 -1.54 -25.64
CA PHE A 62 -16.79 -2.85 -25.59
C PHE A 62 -17.68 -3.78 -24.75
N HIS A 63 -18.23 -4.82 -25.36
CA HIS A 63 -19.09 -5.82 -24.72
C HIS A 63 -18.34 -6.75 -23.75
N PHE A 64 -17.43 -6.19 -22.95
CA PHE A 64 -16.73 -6.91 -21.88
C PHE A 64 -17.64 -7.06 -20.66
N SER A 65 -17.51 -8.21 -20.01
CA SER A 65 -18.07 -8.45 -18.69
C SER A 65 -17.43 -7.53 -17.64
N ASN A 66 -18.11 -7.34 -16.50
CA ASN A 66 -17.55 -6.56 -15.39
C ASN A 66 -16.21 -7.13 -14.89
N ASP A 67 -16.07 -8.45 -14.89
CA ASP A 67 -14.84 -9.14 -14.47
C ASP A 67 -13.67 -8.87 -15.43
N GLU A 68 -13.92 -8.75 -16.73
CA GLU A 68 -12.89 -8.42 -17.72
C GLU A 68 -12.41 -6.97 -17.58
N TRP A 69 -13.32 -6.03 -17.35
CA TRP A 69 -12.96 -4.65 -17.02
C TRP A 69 -12.14 -4.58 -15.72
N GLU A 70 -12.58 -5.31 -14.71
CA GLU A 70 -11.89 -5.37 -13.42
C GLU A 70 -10.48 -5.93 -13.54
N LYS A 71 -10.30 -7.05 -14.26
CA LYS A 71 -8.96 -7.61 -14.54
C LYS A 71 -8.04 -6.61 -15.21
N ARG A 72 -8.53 -5.87 -16.21
CA ARG A 72 -7.73 -4.85 -16.92
C ARG A 72 -7.31 -3.72 -15.99
N ILE A 73 -8.22 -3.20 -15.16
CA ILE A 73 -7.93 -2.13 -14.20
C ILE A 73 -6.97 -2.62 -13.12
N ILE A 74 -7.18 -3.84 -12.59
CA ILE A 74 -6.31 -4.44 -11.57
C ILE A 74 -4.89 -4.63 -12.10
N ASN A 75 -4.73 -5.10 -13.34
CA ASN A 75 -3.40 -5.28 -13.94
C ASN A 75 -2.61 -3.97 -13.92
N TRP A 76 -3.23 -2.85 -14.28
CA TRP A 76 -2.59 -1.53 -14.16
C TRP A 76 -2.42 -1.08 -12.71
N TRP A 77 -3.36 -1.39 -11.82
CA TRP A 77 -3.26 -1.01 -10.40
C TRP A 77 -2.09 -1.69 -9.70
N LYS A 78 -1.74 -2.93 -10.08
CA LYS A 78 -0.55 -3.63 -9.56
C LYS A 78 0.75 -2.88 -9.87
N GLU A 79 0.85 -2.23 -11.03
CA GLU A 79 2.03 -1.46 -11.46
C GLU A 79 2.23 -0.19 -10.64
N HIS A 80 1.19 0.30 -9.96
CA HIS A 80 1.23 1.55 -9.16
C HIS A 80 1.71 1.36 -7.72
N LYS A 81 2.24 0.17 -7.40
CA LYS A 81 2.66 -0.19 -6.05
C LYS A 81 3.72 0.78 -5.51
N GLY A 82 3.48 1.30 -4.31
CA GLY A 82 4.36 2.23 -3.62
C GLY A 82 3.97 3.69 -3.78
N LEU A 83 3.19 4.04 -4.81
CA LEU A 83 2.67 5.39 -5.00
C LEU A 83 1.77 5.80 -3.85
N THR A 84 2.00 6.99 -3.33
CA THR A 84 1.10 7.59 -2.33
C THR A 84 -0.23 7.97 -2.97
N ARG A 85 -1.22 8.22 -2.12
CA ARG A 85 -2.53 8.71 -2.54
C ARG A 85 -2.42 10.03 -3.31
N GLU A 86 -1.58 10.93 -2.83
CA GLU A 86 -1.37 12.25 -3.41
C GLU A 86 -0.66 12.16 -4.78
N GLU A 87 0.35 11.28 -4.89
CA GLU A 87 1.04 11.01 -6.15
C GLU A 87 0.09 10.39 -7.18
N ALA A 88 -0.70 9.39 -6.80
CA ALA A 88 -1.68 8.79 -7.69
C ALA A 88 -2.74 9.80 -8.19
N MET A 89 -3.20 10.71 -7.32
CA MET A 89 -4.08 11.81 -7.74
C MET A 89 -3.40 12.79 -8.68
N LEU A 90 -2.10 13.02 -8.52
CA LEU A 90 -1.33 13.92 -9.38
C LEU A 90 -1.07 13.29 -10.74
N GLU A 91 -0.67 12.02 -10.80
CA GLU A 91 -0.49 11.28 -12.05
C GLU A 91 -1.80 11.18 -12.84
N TYR A 92 -2.93 10.94 -12.15
CA TYR A 92 -4.25 11.03 -12.77
C TYR A 92 -4.45 12.38 -13.47
N LEU A 93 -4.15 13.49 -12.79
CA LEU A 93 -4.33 14.84 -13.35
C LEU A 93 -3.35 15.13 -14.48
N LYS A 94 -2.11 14.62 -14.40
CA LYS A 94 -1.11 14.78 -15.45
C LYS A 94 -1.53 14.13 -16.75
N ILE A 95 -2.18 12.97 -16.68
CA ILE A 95 -2.74 12.31 -17.87
C ILE A 95 -4.00 13.03 -18.35
N ALA A 96 -4.88 13.41 -17.42
CA ALA A 96 -6.14 14.06 -17.77
C ALA A 96 -5.95 15.45 -18.39
N GLN A 97 -4.87 16.16 -18.07
CA GLN A 97 -4.61 17.50 -18.63
C GLN A 97 -4.31 17.48 -20.14
N ASP A 98 -3.89 16.32 -20.67
CA ASP A 98 -3.54 16.13 -22.08
C ASP A 98 -4.77 15.74 -22.92
N LEU A 99 -5.96 15.60 -22.32
CA LEU A 99 -7.20 15.37 -23.04
C LEU A 99 -7.66 16.64 -23.74
N ASP A 100 -8.10 16.56 -25.00
CA ASP A 100 -8.43 17.73 -25.83
C ASP A 100 -9.52 18.64 -25.23
N MET A 101 -10.48 18.06 -24.50
CA MET A 101 -11.58 18.81 -23.87
C MET A 101 -11.24 19.28 -22.45
N TYR A 102 -10.05 18.97 -21.93
CA TYR A 102 -9.68 19.30 -20.56
C TYR A 102 -9.55 20.81 -20.36
N GLY A 103 -10.31 21.34 -19.41
CA GLY A 103 -10.22 22.76 -19.03
C GLY A 103 -10.75 23.72 -20.09
N VAL A 104 -11.53 23.22 -21.05
CA VAL A 104 -12.17 24.04 -22.11
C VAL A 104 -13.62 24.32 -21.74
N ASP A 105 -13.96 25.60 -21.60
CA ASP A 105 -15.34 26.06 -21.46
C ASP A 105 -15.95 26.32 -22.84
N TYR A 106 -16.94 25.51 -23.25
CA TYR A 106 -17.57 25.60 -24.57
C TYR A 106 -18.82 26.49 -24.57
N PHE A 107 -18.95 27.32 -25.61
CA PHE A 107 -20.10 28.19 -25.85
C PHE A 107 -20.61 28.10 -27.28
N ASP A 108 -21.93 28.01 -27.46
CA ASP A 108 -22.56 28.11 -28.77
C ASP A 108 -22.46 29.54 -29.32
N ILE A 109 -21.88 29.69 -30.50
CA ILE A 109 -21.71 30.97 -31.19
C ILE A 109 -22.10 30.86 -32.67
N GLN A 110 -22.30 32.01 -33.30
CA GLN A 110 -22.49 32.13 -34.74
C GLN A 110 -21.47 33.10 -35.35
N ASN A 111 -20.93 32.77 -36.52
CA ASN A 111 -20.12 33.73 -37.28
C ASN A 111 -21.01 34.79 -37.97
N LYS A 112 -20.39 35.77 -38.65
CA LYS A 112 -21.13 36.81 -39.41
C LYS A 112 -22.04 36.24 -40.52
N LYS A 113 -21.77 35.02 -41.01
CA LYS A 113 -22.54 34.33 -42.05
C LYS A 113 -23.68 33.46 -41.48
N GLY A 114 -23.84 33.41 -40.15
CA GLY A 114 -24.86 32.59 -39.49
C GLY A 114 -24.48 31.12 -39.28
N THR A 115 -23.24 30.71 -39.59
CA THR A 115 -22.76 29.35 -39.31
C THR A 115 -22.62 29.16 -37.81
N HIS A 116 -23.25 28.10 -37.29
CA HIS A 116 -23.13 27.67 -35.90
C HIS A 116 -21.76 27.03 -35.65
N LEU A 117 -21.10 27.47 -34.59
CA LEU A 117 -19.76 27.04 -34.18
C LEU A 117 -19.69 26.97 -32.66
N TYR A 118 -18.67 26.30 -32.15
CA TYR A 118 -18.33 26.35 -30.73
C TYR A 118 -17.14 27.28 -30.49
N LEU A 119 -17.24 28.09 -29.44
CA LEU A 119 -16.11 28.83 -28.86
C LEU A 119 -15.63 28.05 -27.64
N GLY A 120 -14.35 27.70 -27.57
CA GLY A 120 -13.71 27.20 -26.36
C GLY A 120 -12.85 28.28 -25.72
N VAL A 121 -13.01 28.50 -24.42
CA VAL A 121 -12.11 29.35 -23.64
C VAL A 121 -11.33 28.45 -22.68
N ASP A 122 -10.00 28.53 -22.70
CA ASP A 122 -9.15 27.72 -21.84
C ASP A 122 -7.99 28.54 -21.24
N ALA A 123 -7.09 27.84 -20.52
CA ALA A 123 -5.96 28.45 -19.85
C ALA A 123 -4.85 28.95 -20.81
N LEU A 124 -4.91 28.61 -22.10
CA LEU A 124 -3.91 28.90 -23.14
C LEU A 124 -4.40 29.96 -24.14
N GLY A 125 -5.70 30.01 -24.42
CA GLY A 125 -6.30 30.97 -25.34
C GLY A 125 -7.80 30.80 -25.56
N ILE A 126 -8.22 31.21 -26.75
CA ILE A 126 -9.58 31.07 -27.26
C ILE A 126 -9.53 30.26 -28.55
N ASN A 127 -10.35 29.22 -28.63
CA ASN A 127 -10.39 28.30 -29.76
C ASN A 127 -11.78 28.29 -30.41
N ILE A 128 -11.83 28.04 -31.72
CA ILE A 128 -13.07 27.92 -32.50
C ILE A 128 -13.15 26.50 -33.05
N TYR A 129 -14.28 25.85 -32.84
CA TYR A 129 -14.53 24.48 -33.20
C TYR A 129 -15.74 24.37 -34.12
N ASP A 130 -15.77 23.31 -34.92
CA ASP A 130 -16.95 22.95 -35.69
C ASP A 130 -18.07 22.47 -34.76
N ILE A 131 -19.33 22.60 -35.15
CA ILE A 131 -20.46 22.08 -34.38
C ILE A 131 -20.41 20.55 -34.27
N GLN A 132 -19.76 19.87 -35.23
CA GLN A 132 -19.64 18.41 -35.26
C GLN A 132 -18.40 17.87 -34.53
N ASP A 133 -17.41 18.71 -34.23
CA ASP A 133 -16.14 18.29 -33.63
C ASP A 133 -15.66 19.29 -32.58
N LYS A 134 -15.80 18.91 -31.29
CA LYS A 134 -15.32 19.66 -30.12
C LYS A 134 -13.88 19.33 -29.71
N LEU A 135 -13.25 18.34 -30.34
CA LEU A 135 -11.91 17.89 -30.00
C LEU A 135 -10.88 18.73 -30.75
N THR A 136 -11.06 18.90 -32.06
CA THR A 136 -10.06 19.57 -32.91
C THR A 136 -10.44 21.02 -33.18
N PRO A 137 -9.69 22.01 -32.66
CA PRO A 137 -9.94 23.41 -32.98
C PRO A 137 -9.58 23.72 -34.44
N LYS A 138 -10.41 24.51 -35.12
CA LYS A 138 -10.16 25.00 -36.48
C LYS A 138 -9.35 26.28 -36.50
N ILE A 139 -9.56 27.15 -35.52
CA ILE A 139 -8.87 28.43 -35.36
C ILE A 139 -8.55 28.59 -33.87
N GLY A 140 -7.32 29.01 -33.56
CA GLY A 140 -6.89 29.29 -32.19
C GLY A 140 -6.32 30.71 -32.08
N PHE A 141 -6.60 31.36 -30.96
CA PHE A 141 -6.08 32.66 -30.57
C PHE A 141 -5.38 32.51 -29.21
N PRO A 142 -4.05 32.32 -29.18
CA PRO A 142 -3.29 32.30 -27.95
C PRO A 142 -3.49 33.60 -27.16
N TRP A 143 -3.46 33.54 -25.83
CA TRP A 143 -3.61 34.75 -25.00
C TRP A 143 -2.60 35.85 -25.35
N SER A 144 -1.38 35.49 -25.76
CA SER A 144 -0.33 36.44 -26.22
C SER A 144 -0.67 37.19 -27.51
N GLU A 145 -1.60 36.70 -28.31
CA GLU A 145 -1.99 37.28 -29.60
C GLU A 145 -3.26 38.13 -29.49
N ILE A 146 -3.87 38.23 -28.32
CA ILE A 146 -5.11 38.98 -28.10
C ILE A 146 -4.81 40.31 -27.43
N ARG A 147 -5.16 41.43 -28.07
CA ARG A 147 -4.99 42.77 -27.51
C ARG A 147 -6.14 43.18 -26.62
N ASN A 148 -7.35 42.95 -27.10
CA ASN A 148 -8.56 43.39 -26.40
C ASN A 148 -9.75 42.50 -26.77
N ILE A 149 -10.63 42.30 -25.81
CA ILE A 149 -11.87 41.54 -25.97
C ILE A 149 -13.02 42.40 -25.44
N THR A 150 -14.03 42.58 -26.27
CA THR A 150 -15.21 43.41 -25.93
C THR A 150 -16.47 42.84 -26.54
N PHE A 151 -17.64 43.22 -26.04
CA PHE A 151 -18.92 42.88 -26.67
C PHE A 151 -19.90 44.05 -26.58
N ASN A 152 -20.82 44.12 -27.55
CA ASN A 152 -21.94 45.04 -27.55
C ASN A 152 -23.22 44.29 -27.94
N GLY A 153 -24.17 44.21 -27.01
CA GLY A 153 -25.35 43.37 -27.17
C GLY A 153 -24.97 41.90 -27.41
N LYS A 154 -25.42 41.36 -28.55
CA LYS A 154 -25.13 39.97 -28.96
C LYS A 154 -23.77 39.81 -29.67
N LYS A 155 -23.18 40.90 -30.17
CA LYS A 155 -21.96 40.88 -30.96
C LYS A 155 -20.73 40.92 -30.05
N PHE A 156 -19.83 39.96 -30.22
CA PHE A 156 -18.57 39.85 -29.50
C PHE A 156 -17.39 40.11 -30.46
N LEU A 157 -16.34 40.74 -29.95
CA LEU A 157 -15.21 41.26 -30.73
C LEU A 157 -13.89 40.92 -30.04
N ILE A 158 -13.03 40.21 -30.77
CA ILE A 158 -11.65 39.92 -30.38
C ILE A 158 -10.72 40.68 -31.31
N LYS A 159 -9.89 41.55 -30.73
CA LYS A 159 -8.89 42.34 -31.46
C LYS A 159 -7.51 41.69 -31.32
N PRO A 160 -6.86 41.30 -32.42
CA PRO A 160 -5.52 40.73 -32.36
C PRO A 160 -4.47 41.76 -31.93
N MET A 161 -3.32 41.26 -31.45
CA MET A 161 -2.14 42.05 -31.12
C MET A 161 -1.46 42.64 -32.34
N ASP A 162 -1.54 41.99 -33.49
CA ASP A 162 -1.20 42.59 -34.77
C ASP A 162 -2.31 43.55 -35.24
N ARG A 163 -1.95 44.79 -35.60
CA ARG A 163 -2.91 45.80 -36.09
C ARG A 163 -3.37 45.53 -37.53
N ASN A 164 -2.60 44.77 -38.30
CA ASN A 164 -2.92 44.47 -39.70
C ASN A 164 -3.87 43.27 -39.82
N SER A 165 -3.89 42.41 -38.81
CA SER A 165 -4.80 41.27 -38.71
C SER A 165 -6.24 41.74 -38.45
N PRO A 166 -7.23 41.17 -39.16
CA PRO A 166 -8.61 41.59 -39.04
C PRO A 166 -9.21 41.20 -37.67
N ASP A 167 -10.11 42.06 -37.18
CA ASP A 167 -10.89 41.79 -35.98
C ASP A 167 -11.77 40.52 -36.15
N PHE A 168 -11.70 39.62 -35.17
CA PHE A 168 -12.55 38.44 -35.14
C PHE A 168 -13.88 38.76 -34.44
N VAL A 169 -14.99 38.43 -35.08
CA VAL A 169 -16.33 38.79 -34.61
C VAL A 169 -17.25 37.59 -34.68
N PHE A 170 -17.94 37.33 -33.58
CA PHE A 170 -19.00 36.32 -33.50
C PHE A 170 -20.22 36.87 -32.76
N ILE A 171 -21.31 36.13 -32.81
CA ILE A 171 -22.59 36.45 -32.20
C ILE A 171 -22.95 35.32 -31.24
N ALA A 172 -23.25 35.67 -29.98
CA ALA A 172 -23.85 34.72 -29.04
C ALA A 172 -25.36 35.01 -28.93
N GLU A 173 -26.17 33.96 -28.80
CA GLU A 173 -27.63 34.08 -28.82
C GLU A 173 -28.16 34.95 -27.67
N ARG A 174 -27.51 34.86 -26.49
CA ARG A 174 -27.92 35.50 -25.24
C ARG A 174 -26.82 36.40 -24.68
N LEU A 175 -27.20 37.59 -24.20
CA LEU A 175 -26.28 38.55 -23.58
C LEU A 175 -25.55 37.99 -22.34
N ARG A 176 -26.18 37.08 -21.58
CA ARG A 176 -25.55 36.43 -20.42
C ARG A 176 -24.33 35.60 -20.82
N ILE A 177 -24.37 34.95 -21.98
CA ILE A 177 -23.27 34.15 -22.50
C ILE A 177 -22.06 35.05 -22.79
N ASN A 178 -22.26 36.18 -23.46
CA ASN A 178 -21.19 37.16 -23.70
C ASN A 178 -20.54 37.66 -22.40
N ARG A 179 -21.33 37.89 -21.35
CA ARG A 179 -20.81 38.25 -20.02
C ARG A 179 -19.95 37.14 -19.40
N GLN A 180 -20.39 35.89 -19.54
CA GLN A 180 -19.63 34.72 -19.05
C GLN A 180 -18.32 34.54 -19.82
N ILE A 181 -18.36 34.57 -21.16
CA ILE A 181 -17.18 34.48 -22.01
C ILE A 181 -16.16 35.57 -21.61
N LEU A 182 -16.59 36.83 -21.52
CA LEU A 182 -15.68 37.92 -21.15
C LEU A 182 -15.07 37.73 -19.75
N SER A 183 -15.86 37.28 -18.77
CA SER A 183 -15.37 37.03 -17.41
C SER A 183 -14.33 35.92 -17.38
N LEU A 184 -14.58 34.81 -18.09
CA LEU A 184 -13.65 33.69 -18.19
C LEU A 184 -12.38 34.07 -18.97
N SER A 185 -12.52 34.79 -20.09
CA SER A 185 -11.37 35.26 -20.86
C SER A 185 -10.50 36.21 -20.03
N ARG A 186 -11.10 37.13 -19.27
CA ARG A 186 -10.34 38.03 -18.38
C ARG A 186 -9.59 37.26 -17.31
N GLY A 187 -10.26 36.33 -16.61
CA GLY A 187 -9.63 35.52 -15.57
C GLY A 187 -8.52 34.62 -16.10
N ASN A 188 -8.75 33.95 -17.22
CA ASN A 188 -7.73 33.10 -17.86
C ASN A 188 -6.54 33.91 -18.37
N HIS A 189 -6.77 35.04 -19.04
CA HIS A 189 -5.70 35.92 -19.50
C HIS A 189 -4.87 36.48 -18.33
N GLU A 190 -5.51 36.90 -17.23
CA GLU A 190 -4.82 37.36 -16.02
C GLU A 190 -3.92 36.27 -15.43
N LEU A 191 -4.45 35.04 -15.27
CA LEU A 191 -3.66 33.91 -14.78
C LEU A 191 -2.55 33.50 -15.77
N TYR A 192 -2.81 33.58 -17.07
CA TYR A 192 -1.81 33.34 -18.11
C TYR A 192 -0.64 34.32 -17.99
N MET A 193 -0.92 35.63 -17.83
CA MET A 193 0.12 36.64 -17.65
C MET A 193 0.88 36.42 -16.34
N ARG A 194 0.19 36.08 -15.24
CA ARG A 194 0.81 35.80 -13.94
C ARG A 194 1.78 34.61 -14.00
N ARG A 195 1.48 33.56 -14.77
CA ARG A 195 2.38 32.40 -14.96
C ARG A 195 3.66 32.74 -15.73
N ARG A 196 3.69 33.85 -16.47
CA ARG A 196 4.85 34.31 -17.27
C ARG A 196 5.68 35.36 -16.54
N THR A 197 5.20 35.87 -15.41
CA THR A 197 5.96 36.71 -14.49
C THR A 197 6.61 35.85 -13.40
N ALA A 198 7.67 36.37 -12.77
CA ALA A 198 8.30 35.68 -11.64
C ALA A 198 7.29 35.46 -10.49
N ASP A 199 7.41 34.32 -9.81
CA ASP A 199 6.58 33.99 -8.65
C ASP A 199 6.62 35.11 -7.61
N SER A 200 5.45 35.51 -7.12
CA SER A 200 5.32 36.43 -5.99
C SER A 200 5.97 35.82 -4.74
N MET A 201 6.39 36.68 -3.81
CA MET A 201 6.98 36.23 -2.54
C MET A 201 6.07 35.27 -1.77
N GLU A 202 4.76 35.55 -1.75
CA GLU A 202 3.75 34.66 -1.17
C GLU A 202 3.74 33.27 -1.83
N LEU A 203 3.78 33.21 -3.17
CA LEU A 203 3.77 31.94 -3.89
C LEU A 203 5.05 31.14 -3.65
N ARG A 204 6.21 31.81 -3.57
CA ARG A 204 7.48 31.16 -3.20
C ARG A 204 7.41 30.58 -1.79
N GLN A 205 6.84 31.31 -0.84
CA GLN A 205 6.66 30.82 0.54
C GLN A 205 5.72 29.61 0.60
N ILE A 206 4.61 29.64 -0.14
CA ILE A 206 3.68 28.51 -0.24
C ILE A 206 4.37 27.27 -0.83
N LYS A 207 5.15 27.43 -1.90
CA LYS A 207 5.93 26.33 -2.52
C LYS A 207 6.95 25.76 -1.53
N ALA A 208 7.75 26.61 -0.88
CA ALA A 208 8.74 26.18 0.11
C ALA A 208 8.09 25.43 1.29
N GLN A 209 6.95 25.91 1.79
CA GLN A 209 6.19 25.21 2.84
C GLN A 209 5.65 23.86 2.36
N ALA A 210 5.16 23.77 1.12
CA ALA A 210 4.67 22.52 0.55
C ALA A 210 5.81 21.49 0.35
N GLU A 211 6.97 21.94 -0.12
CA GLU A 211 8.17 21.11 -0.26
C GLU A 211 8.69 20.62 1.09
N ALA A 212 8.79 21.50 2.09
CA ALA A 212 9.19 21.12 3.45
C ALA A 212 8.23 20.09 4.06
N LYS A 213 6.90 20.26 3.88
CA LYS A 213 5.90 19.28 4.31
C LYS A 213 6.06 17.94 3.58
N LYS A 214 6.32 17.96 2.27
CA LYS A 214 6.55 16.75 1.49
C LYS A 214 7.79 15.98 1.99
N LEU A 215 8.90 16.69 2.22
CA LEU A 215 10.12 16.10 2.76
C LEU A 215 9.90 15.49 4.14
N ALA A 216 9.20 16.19 5.04
CA ALA A 216 8.88 15.67 6.37
C ALA A 216 8.03 14.39 6.31
N ILE A 217 7.08 14.30 5.36
CA ILE A 217 6.28 13.09 5.15
C ILE A 217 7.14 11.93 4.64
N ILE A 218 8.08 12.20 3.72
CA ILE A 218 9.00 11.19 3.19
C ILE A 218 9.89 10.66 4.31
N GLU A 219 10.51 11.55 5.08
CA GLU A 219 11.40 11.20 6.19
C GLU A 219 10.66 10.38 7.26
N HIS A 220 9.43 10.79 7.63
CA HIS A 220 8.59 10.02 8.55
C HIS A 220 8.27 8.62 7.99
N ARG A 221 7.97 8.51 6.70
CA ARG A 221 7.68 7.23 6.05
C ARG A 221 8.90 6.32 6.04
N GLU A 222 10.09 6.85 5.79
CA GLU A 222 11.35 6.09 5.83
C GLU A 222 11.65 5.60 7.24
N ARG A 223 11.54 6.46 8.26
CA ARG A 223 11.68 6.06 9.67
C ARG A 223 10.72 4.93 10.05
N THR A 224 9.45 5.07 9.67
CA THR A 224 8.43 4.04 9.94
C THR A 224 8.77 2.71 9.24
N LYS A 225 9.26 2.76 8.00
CA LYS A 225 9.68 1.56 7.26
C LYS A 225 10.87 0.87 7.95
N SER A 226 11.90 1.63 8.33
CA SER A 226 13.06 1.11 9.05
C SER A 226 12.68 0.50 10.40
N GLU A 227 11.74 1.14 11.13
CA GLU A 227 11.22 0.61 12.39
C GLU A 227 10.47 -0.71 12.20
N ILE A 228 9.62 -0.82 11.17
CA ILE A 228 8.92 -2.07 10.84
C ILE A 228 9.90 -3.19 10.51
N GLU A 229 10.94 -2.89 9.72
CA GLU A 229 11.95 -3.88 9.34
C GLU A 229 12.75 -4.36 10.56
N LEU A 230 13.16 -3.44 11.44
CA LEU A 230 13.84 -3.80 12.69
C LEU A 230 12.95 -4.65 13.60
N ARG A 231 11.67 -4.29 13.76
CA ARG A 231 10.70 -5.09 14.54
C ARG A 231 10.56 -6.50 13.98
N ARG A 232 10.53 -6.64 12.65
CA ARG A 232 10.46 -7.94 11.97
C ARG A 232 11.70 -8.79 12.23
N GLN A 233 12.89 -8.20 12.18
CA GLN A 233 14.15 -8.89 12.50
C GLN A 233 14.18 -9.37 13.95
N VAL A 234 13.82 -8.49 14.90
CA VAL A 234 13.74 -8.84 16.32
C VAL A 234 12.73 -9.97 16.56
N GLU A 235 11.58 -9.96 15.88
CA GLU A 235 10.58 -11.02 16.01
C GLU A 235 11.10 -12.37 15.48
N GLN A 236 11.80 -12.38 14.34
CA GLN A 236 12.44 -13.57 13.80
C GLN A 236 13.52 -14.12 14.74
N GLU A 237 14.39 -13.26 15.27
CA GLU A 237 15.40 -13.66 16.26
C GLU A 237 14.76 -14.21 17.53
N ARG A 238 13.69 -13.57 18.01
CA ARG A 238 12.92 -14.04 19.17
C ARG A 238 12.34 -15.43 18.93
N GLU A 239 11.78 -15.69 17.75
CA GLU A 239 11.26 -17.03 17.41
C GLU A 239 12.36 -18.10 17.40
N VAL A 240 13.54 -17.78 16.87
CA VAL A 240 14.70 -18.70 16.86
C VAL A 240 15.17 -18.98 18.29
N LEU A 241 15.34 -17.94 19.11
CA LEU A 241 15.72 -18.10 20.52
C LEU A 241 14.67 -18.89 21.31
N HIS A 242 13.38 -18.65 21.05
CA HIS A 242 12.31 -19.38 21.71
C HIS A 242 12.36 -20.88 21.41
N LYS A 243 12.59 -21.27 20.15
CA LYS A 243 12.81 -22.68 19.78
C LYS A 243 14.04 -23.27 20.48
N LYS A 244 15.14 -22.52 20.55
CA LYS A 244 16.37 -22.94 21.24
C LYS A 244 16.15 -23.20 22.73
N ILE A 245 15.40 -22.32 23.40
CA ILE A 245 15.05 -22.48 24.82
C ILE A 245 14.22 -23.74 25.02
N GLN A 246 13.20 -23.98 24.18
CA GLN A 246 12.39 -25.19 24.26
C GLN A 246 13.22 -26.48 24.07
N GLU A 247 14.20 -26.47 23.17
CA GLU A 247 15.13 -27.60 22.99
C GLU A 247 15.99 -27.84 24.24
N LEU A 248 16.53 -26.77 24.84
CA LEU A 248 17.33 -26.85 26.07
C LEU A 248 16.50 -27.29 27.28
N GLU A 249 15.25 -26.85 27.39
CA GLU A 249 14.35 -27.29 28.45
C GLU A 249 14.06 -28.78 28.35
N ARG A 250 13.79 -29.29 27.13
CA ARG A 250 13.60 -30.73 26.89
C ARG A 250 14.85 -31.53 27.24
N SER A 251 16.03 -31.09 26.84
CA SER A 251 17.28 -31.81 27.15
C SER A 251 17.57 -31.80 28.65
N ALA A 252 17.36 -30.67 29.33
CA ALA A 252 17.51 -30.57 30.78
C ALA A 252 16.50 -31.45 31.54
N GLN A 253 15.30 -31.64 31.00
CA GLN A 253 14.31 -32.53 31.60
C GLN A 253 14.71 -34.01 31.46
N ILE A 254 15.23 -34.41 30.30
CA ILE A 254 15.78 -35.76 30.08
C ILE A 254 16.95 -36.03 31.05
N ILE A 255 17.89 -35.07 31.17
CA ILE A 255 19.04 -35.20 32.08
C ILE A 255 18.57 -35.32 33.54
N ARG A 256 17.57 -34.51 33.95
CA ARG A 256 17.02 -34.59 35.30
C ARG A 256 16.39 -35.95 35.58
N GLN A 257 15.61 -36.49 34.65
CA GLN A 257 15.00 -37.81 34.81
C GLN A 257 16.05 -38.92 34.89
N ALA A 258 17.07 -38.89 34.04
CA ALA A 258 18.17 -39.85 34.12
C ALA A 258 18.94 -39.77 35.45
N LEU A 259 19.10 -38.56 36.02
CA LEU A 259 19.72 -38.37 37.33
C LEU A 259 18.85 -38.95 38.46
N GLU A 260 17.53 -38.79 38.40
CA GLU A 260 16.58 -39.42 39.34
C GLU A 260 16.66 -40.94 39.27
N ASP A 261 16.60 -41.52 38.07
CA ASP A 261 16.73 -42.97 37.86
C ASP A 261 18.09 -43.49 38.39
N GLN A 262 19.16 -42.72 38.19
CA GLN A 262 20.50 -43.07 38.70
C GLN A 262 20.58 -42.99 40.24
N ASN A 263 19.90 -42.03 40.86
CA ASN A 263 19.82 -41.95 42.32
C ASN A 263 19.02 -43.11 42.91
N ASP A 264 17.90 -43.49 42.30
CA ASP A 264 17.09 -44.63 42.75
C ASP A 264 17.84 -45.96 42.63
N THR A 265 18.56 -46.17 41.52
CA THR A 265 19.41 -47.34 41.34
C THR A 265 20.57 -47.37 42.34
N ASN A 266 21.23 -46.25 42.61
CA ASN A 266 22.26 -46.16 43.65
C ASN A 266 21.69 -46.52 45.03
N LYS A 267 20.50 -46.02 45.38
CA LYS A 267 19.84 -46.35 46.65
C LYS A 267 19.53 -47.85 46.77
N GLN A 268 19.03 -48.47 45.70
CA GLN A 268 18.81 -49.92 45.66
C GLN A 268 20.11 -50.72 45.82
N LEU A 269 21.21 -50.25 45.22
CA LEU A 269 22.52 -50.87 45.36
C LEU A 269 23.05 -50.73 46.80
N GLU A 270 22.84 -49.60 47.45
CA GLU A 270 23.18 -49.41 48.87
C GLU A 270 22.37 -50.35 49.78
N ASP A 271 21.06 -50.48 49.56
CA ASP A 271 20.21 -51.40 50.32
C ASP A 271 20.63 -52.86 50.12
N LYS A 272 20.96 -53.26 48.87
CA LYS A 272 21.51 -54.59 48.58
C LYS A 272 22.85 -54.81 49.26
N ARG A 273 23.74 -53.82 49.26
CA ARG A 273 25.03 -53.91 49.98
C ARG A 273 24.82 -54.12 51.47
N ARG A 274 23.89 -53.39 52.10
CA ARG A 274 23.53 -53.59 53.51
C ARG A 274 23.00 -55.00 53.78
N GLN A 275 22.12 -55.51 52.93
CA GLN A 275 21.62 -56.89 53.06
C GLN A 275 22.73 -57.92 52.94
N VAL A 276 23.65 -57.74 51.97
CA VAL A 276 24.82 -58.62 51.82
C VAL A 276 25.68 -58.57 53.09
N GLU A 277 26.04 -57.38 53.58
CA GLU A 277 26.82 -57.21 54.82
C GLU A 277 26.14 -57.84 56.04
N GLU A 278 24.80 -57.73 56.17
CA GLU A 278 24.03 -58.39 57.22
C GLU A 278 24.04 -59.92 57.08
N THR A 279 23.87 -60.44 55.86
CA THR A 279 23.90 -61.88 55.61
C THR A 279 25.28 -62.48 55.81
N GLU A 280 26.35 -61.80 55.39
CA GLU A 280 27.74 -62.19 55.64
C GLU A 280 28.00 -62.22 57.15
N SER A 281 27.57 -61.18 57.89
CA SER A 281 27.68 -61.14 59.35
C SER A 281 26.92 -62.28 60.03
N ARG A 282 25.74 -62.66 59.52
CA ARG A 282 24.96 -63.79 60.04
C ARG A 282 25.63 -65.13 59.76
N LEU A 283 26.07 -65.36 58.52
CA LEU A 283 26.81 -66.55 58.13
C LEU A 283 28.13 -66.70 58.92
N GLN A 284 28.81 -65.58 59.19
CA GLN A 284 30.01 -65.55 60.03
C GLN A 284 29.70 -66.05 61.45
N ARG A 285 28.63 -65.55 62.07
CA ARG A 285 28.19 -66.00 63.40
C ARG A 285 27.78 -67.48 63.42
N GLU A 286 27.05 -67.93 62.40
CA GLU A 286 26.68 -69.35 62.26
C GLU A 286 27.92 -70.24 62.14
N ARG A 287 28.91 -69.85 61.33
CA ARG A 287 30.20 -70.56 61.22
C ARG A 287 30.94 -70.60 62.55
N GLU A 288 31.04 -69.48 63.27
CA GLU A 288 31.68 -69.43 64.60
C GLU A 288 30.94 -70.31 65.62
N GLU A 289 29.60 -70.39 65.56
CA GLU A 289 28.81 -71.29 66.40
C GLU A 289 29.01 -72.77 66.03
N GLU A 290 29.06 -73.10 64.74
CA GLU A 290 29.37 -74.45 64.27
C GLU A 290 30.77 -74.89 64.68
N GLU A 291 31.78 -74.03 64.52
CA GLU A 291 33.14 -74.26 65.00
C GLU A 291 33.16 -74.52 66.51
N ARG A 292 32.47 -73.68 67.30
CA ARG A 292 32.32 -73.91 68.76
C ARG A 292 31.63 -75.23 69.11
N LYS A 293 30.61 -75.64 68.34
CA LYS A 293 29.92 -76.93 68.54
C LYS A 293 30.85 -78.10 68.17
N GLN A 294 31.60 -77.99 67.09
CA GLN A 294 32.59 -78.98 66.67
C GLN A 294 33.71 -79.10 67.70
N GLU A 295 34.25 -77.99 68.20
CA GLU A 295 35.24 -77.98 69.28
C GLU A 295 34.73 -78.67 70.55
N LYS A 296 33.51 -78.34 71.01
CA LYS A 296 32.89 -79.02 72.16
C LYS A 296 32.67 -80.51 71.94
N THR A 297 32.34 -80.92 70.71
CA THR A 297 32.14 -82.33 70.36
C THR A 297 33.48 -83.07 70.34
N MET A 298 34.53 -82.47 69.77
CA MET A 298 35.89 -83.00 69.85
C MET A 298 36.37 -83.11 71.30
N GLN A 299 36.13 -82.10 72.14
CA GLN A 299 36.47 -82.15 73.56
C GLN A 299 35.71 -83.28 74.29
N ARG A 300 34.43 -83.51 74.00
CA ARG A 300 33.67 -84.66 74.52
C ARG A 300 34.25 -85.99 74.06
N MET A 301 34.57 -86.14 72.77
CA MET A 301 35.18 -87.37 72.26
C MET A 301 36.58 -87.62 72.87
N GLN A 302 37.37 -86.56 73.08
CA GLN A 302 38.64 -86.66 73.80
C GLN A 302 38.46 -87.05 75.27
N TYR A 303 37.45 -86.50 75.95
CA TYR A 303 37.11 -86.89 77.32
C TYR A 303 36.64 -88.35 77.42
N GLU A 304 35.81 -88.80 76.48
CA GLU A 304 35.37 -90.21 76.39
C GLU A 304 36.52 -91.17 76.03
N GLN A 305 37.48 -90.75 75.19
CA GLN A 305 38.72 -91.50 74.96
C GLN A 305 39.57 -91.59 76.22
N GLN A 306 39.71 -90.50 76.98
CA GLN A 306 40.44 -90.48 78.24
C GLN A 306 39.77 -91.31 79.35
N GLU A 307 38.45 -91.45 79.36
CA GLU A 307 37.75 -92.37 80.26
C GLU A 307 37.90 -93.84 79.83
N ARG A 308 37.93 -94.13 78.53
CA ARG A 308 38.20 -95.49 78.03
C ARG A 308 39.62 -95.98 78.28
N GLU A 309 40.60 -95.08 78.36
CA GLU A 309 41.98 -95.42 78.71
C GLU A 309 42.20 -95.61 80.23
N LYS A 310 41.17 -95.38 81.07
CA LYS A 310 41.23 -95.54 82.53
C LYS A 310 40.47 -96.77 83.09
N MET A 311 39.93 -97.63 82.23
CA MET A 311 39.39 -98.96 82.58
C MET A 311 40.27 -100.08 82.05
#